data_AF-A0A2K5K529-F1
#
_entry.id   AF-A0A2K5K529-F1
#
_cell.length_a   1.000
_cell.length_b   1.000
_cell.length_c   1.000
_cell.angle_alpha   90.00
_cell.angle_beta   90.00
_cell.angle_gamma   90.00
#
_symmetry.space_group_name_H-M   'P 1'
#
loop_
_entity.id
_entity.type
_entity.pdbx_description
1 polymer ?
#
loop_
_entity_poly.entity_id
_entity_poly.type
_entity_poly.pdbx_seq_one_letter_code
_entity_poly.pdbx_strand_id
1 'polypeptide(L)'
;QGSTSLGPQGNRGAQTLGPQCSLPSAHSIHNGVIAVFQRKGLPDQELFSLNEGVRQLLKTELGSFFTEYLQNQLLTKGMVILRDKIRFYEEAAGLAGRDLGLLLQ
;
A
#
# COMPACT_ATOMS: atom_id res chain seq x y z
N GLN A 1 16.78 59.22 35.64
CA GLN A 1 17.77 59.52 34.60
C GLN A 1 17.83 58.28 33.72
N GLY A 2 17.04 58.23 32.63
CA GLY A 2 17.53 58.44 31.26
C GLY A 2 18.29 57.18 30.80
N SER A 3 17.85 56.39 29.82
CA SER A 3 17.57 56.83 28.45
C SER A 3 16.69 55.83 27.68
N THR A 4 15.79 56.38 26.86
CA THR A 4 15.00 55.75 25.80
C THR A 4 15.87 55.26 24.65
N SER A 5 15.50 54.15 24.00
CA SER A 5 15.79 53.92 22.57
C SER A 5 14.57 53.30 21.88
N LEU A 6 14.16 53.91 20.78
CA LEU A 6 13.00 53.60 19.94
C LEU A 6 13.45 52.94 18.63
N GLY A 7 12.71 51.91 18.21
CA GLY A 7 12.50 51.56 16.79
C GLY A 7 12.83 50.10 16.40
N PRO A 8 12.31 49.57 15.27
CA PRO A 8 11.05 49.87 14.59
C PRO A 8 10.16 48.63 14.33
N GLN A 9 8.96 48.95 13.87
CA GLN A 9 7.90 48.10 13.35
C GLN A 9 8.32 47.25 12.13
N GLY A 10 7.84 46.00 12.08
CA GLY A 10 7.64 45.23 10.84
C GLY A 10 8.60 44.06 10.60
N ASN A 11 8.09 42.83 10.60
CA ASN A 11 7.75 42.20 9.31
C ASN A 11 6.92 40.92 9.51
N ARG A 12 5.94 40.78 8.62
CA ARG A 12 5.15 39.59 8.33
C ARG A 12 6.06 38.37 8.14
N GLY A 13 5.87 37.39 9.02
CA GLY A 13 6.04 35.99 8.69
C GLY A 13 4.67 35.32 8.73
N ALA A 14 3.77 35.76 7.85
CA ALA A 14 2.69 34.88 7.43
C ALA A 14 3.40 33.67 6.83
N GLN A 15 3.52 32.61 7.61
CA GLN A 15 3.74 31.29 7.09
C GLN A 15 2.44 30.92 6.38
N THR A 16 2.31 31.48 5.18
CA THR A 16 1.66 30.87 4.04
C THR A 16 2.35 29.52 3.85
N LEU A 17 1.95 28.56 4.68
CA LEU A 17 1.92 27.19 4.25
C LEU A 17 0.91 27.22 3.10
N GLY A 18 1.44 27.28 1.87
CA GLY A 18 0.68 26.96 0.68
C GLY A 18 -0.03 25.62 0.90
N PRO A 19 -0.99 25.23 0.04
CA PRO A 19 -1.67 23.96 0.21
C PRO A 19 -0.61 22.87 0.29
N GLN A 20 -0.37 22.37 1.50
CA GLN A 20 0.32 21.12 1.69
C GLN A 20 -0.63 20.16 1.03
N CYS A 21 -0.40 19.88 -0.24
CA CYS A 21 -0.97 18.72 -0.90
C CYS A 21 -0.48 17.55 -0.04
N SER A 22 -1.25 17.21 0.98
CA SER A 22 -1.12 15.96 1.71
C SER A 22 -1.64 14.87 0.79
N LEU A 23 -1.02 14.76 -0.39
CA LEU A 23 -1.07 13.58 -1.21
C LEU A 23 -0.59 12.46 -0.30
N PRO A 24 -1.39 11.41 -0.08
CA PRO A 24 -0.92 10.27 0.68
C PRO A 24 0.38 9.77 0.04
N SER A 25 1.40 9.52 0.87
CA SER A 25 2.70 9.11 0.36
C SER A 25 2.57 7.85 -0.47
N ALA A 26 3.42 7.70 -1.50
CA ALA A 26 3.44 6.48 -2.32
C ALA A 26 3.60 5.20 -1.47
N HIS A 27 4.26 5.32 -0.30
CA HIS A 27 4.38 4.25 0.68
C HIS A 27 3.04 3.89 1.35
N SER A 28 2.26 4.89 1.75
CA SER A 28 0.91 4.67 2.31
C SER A 28 -0.02 4.03 1.28
N ILE A 29 0.05 4.48 0.02
CA ILE A 29 -0.74 3.91 -1.07
C ILE A 29 -0.33 2.46 -1.33
N HIS A 30 0.98 2.17 -1.35
CA HIS A 30 1.49 0.81 -1.52
C HIS A 30 0.92 -0.13 -0.45
N ASN A 31 1.08 0.23 0.83
CA ASN A 31 0.62 -0.61 1.94
C ASN A 31 -0.90 -0.82 1.90
N GLY A 32 -1.67 0.22 1.58
CA GLY A 32 -3.12 0.13 1.43
C GLY A 32 -3.54 -0.82 0.30
N VAL A 33 -2.91 -0.73 -0.88
CA VAL A 33 -3.20 -1.65 -1.99
C VAL A 33 -2.86 -3.09 -1.62
N ILE A 34 -1.72 -3.33 -0.97
CA ILE A 34 -1.35 -4.68 -0.51
C ILE A 34 -2.38 -5.22 0.49
N ALA A 35 -2.86 -4.40 1.42
CA ALA A 35 -3.88 -4.81 2.40
C ALA A 35 -5.19 -5.25 1.73
N VAL A 36 -5.68 -4.46 0.76
CA VAL A 36 -6.87 -4.81 -0.03
C VAL A 36 -6.67 -6.13 -0.78
N PHE A 37 -5.50 -6.33 -1.40
CA PHE A 37 -5.18 -7.57 -2.11
C PHE A 37 -5.11 -8.79 -1.16
N GLN A 38 -4.66 -8.58 0.07
CA GLN A 38 -4.65 -9.61 1.11
C GLN A 38 -6.04 -9.83 1.74
N ARG A 39 -7.08 -9.14 1.28
CA ARG A 39 -8.43 -9.12 1.88
C ARG A 39 -8.41 -8.72 3.36
N LYS A 40 -7.40 -7.96 3.78
CA LYS A 40 -7.40 -7.29 5.07
C LYS A 40 -8.36 -6.11 4.94
N GLY A 41 -9.45 -6.13 5.71
CA GLY A 41 -10.41 -5.03 5.69
C GLY A 41 -9.72 -3.71 6.02
N LEU A 42 -10.11 -2.65 5.31
CA LEU A 42 -9.71 -1.29 5.62
C LEU A 42 -10.94 -0.55 6.15
N PRO A 43 -10.80 0.28 7.19
CA PRO A 43 -11.90 1.14 7.61
C PRO A 43 -12.27 2.12 6.49
N ASP A 44 -13.55 2.49 6.41
CA ASP A 44 -14.10 3.28 5.28
C ASP A 44 -13.32 4.58 5.04
N GLN A 45 -12.88 5.25 6.10
CA GLN A 45 -12.08 6.47 6.03
C GLN A 45 -10.70 6.24 5.36
N GLU A 46 -10.04 5.14 5.68
CA GLU A 46 -8.75 4.79 5.08
C GLU A 46 -8.92 4.30 3.65
N LEU A 47 -10.00 3.56 3.39
CA LEU A 47 -10.33 3.12 2.04
C LEU A 47 -10.63 4.31 1.12
N PHE A 48 -11.36 5.31 1.61
CA PHE A 48 -11.60 6.56 0.90
C PHE A 48 -10.29 7.30 0.61
N SER A 49 -9.46 7.47 1.64
CA SER A 49 -8.16 8.17 1.52
C SER A 49 -7.21 7.45 0.56
N LEU A 50 -7.21 6.11 0.58
CA LEU A 50 -6.46 5.27 -0.34
C LEU A 50 -6.93 5.45 -1.78
N ASN A 51 -8.25 5.40 -2.03
CA ASN A 51 -8.81 5.56 -3.37
C ASN A 51 -8.47 6.92 -3.97
N GLU A 52 -8.57 7.98 -3.17
CA GLU A 52 -8.21 9.32 -3.63
C GLU A 52 -6.70 9.45 -3.87
N GLY A 53 -5.88 8.87 -2.98
CA GLY A 53 -4.45 8.75 -3.17
C GLY A 53 -4.05 8.05 -4.46
N VAL A 54 -4.69 6.92 -4.76
CA VAL A 54 -4.50 6.18 -6.01
C VAL A 54 -4.92 7.04 -7.20
N ARG A 55 -6.10 7.68 -7.18
CA ARG A 55 -6.54 8.56 -8.28
C ARG A 55 -5.56 9.69 -8.54
N GLN A 56 -5.03 10.31 -7.48
CA GLN A 56 -4.09 11.40 -7.63
C GLN A 56 -2.73 10.90 -8.15
N LEU A 57 -2.24 9.77 -7.64
CA LEU A 57 -1.00 9.15 -8.10
C LEU A 57 -1.07 8.75 -9.59
N LEU A 58 -2.20 8.19 -10.03
CA LEU A 58 -2.43 7.79 -11.43
C LEU A 58 -2.46 8.96 -12.42
N LYS A 59 -2.69 10.20 -11.95
CA LYS A 59 -2.60 11.40 -12.80
C LYS A 59 -1.17 11.88 -13.03
N THR A 60 -0.20 11.31 -12.32
CA THR A 60 1.21 11.69 -12.42
C THR A 60 1.99 10.69 -13.27
N GLU A 61 3.17 11.08 -13.76
CA GLU A 61 4.09 10.17 -14.45
C GLU A 61 4.54 9.00 -13.55
N LEU A 62 4.58 9.21 -12.22
CA LEU A 62 4.87 8.15 -11.25
C LEU A 62 3.75 7.10 -11.18
N GLY A 63 2.54 7.45 -11.61
CA GLY A 63 1.39 6.55 -11.62
C GLY A 63 1.60 5.32 -12.51
N SER A 64 2.14 5.50 -13.72
CA SER A 64 2.41 4.37 -14.62
C SER A 64 3.45 3.43 -14.02
N PHE A 65 4.58 3.97 -13.56
CA PHE A 65 5.62 3.21 -12.87
C PHE A 65 5.10 2.49 -11.62
N PHE A 66 4.25 3.14 -10.84
CA PHE A 66 3.68 2.56 -9.63
C PHE A 66 2.74 1.39 -9.94
N THR A 67 1.91 1.51 -10.99
CA THR A 67 1.04 0.40 -11.42
C THR A 67 1.83 -0.79 -11.94
N GLU A 68 2.89 -0.56 -12.72
CA GLU A 68 3.77 -1.62 -13.21
C GLU A 68 4.50 -2.33 -12.07
N TYR A 69 5.04 -1.56 -11.11
CA TYR A 69 5.67 -2.11 -9.91
C TYR A 69 4.73 -2.99 -9.10
N LEU A 70 3.49 -2.53 -8.86
CA LEU A 70 2.49 -3.31 -8.13
C LEU A 70 2.06 -4.56 -8.90
N GLN A 71 1.89 -4.47 -10.22
CA GLN A 71 1.58 -5.63 -11.06
C GLN A 71 2.69 -6.68 -10.93
N ASN A 72 3.96 -6.27 -11.07
CA ASN A 72 5.09 -7.17 -10.95
C ASN A 72 5.20 -7.79 -9.54
N GLN A 73 4.94 -7.02 -8.48
CA GLN A 73 4.94 -7.55 -7.11
C GLN A 73 3.79 -8.53 -6.84
N LEU A 74 2.58 -8.23 -7.30
CA LEU A 74 1.38 -9.00 -6.98
C LEU A 74 1.26 -10.24 -7.87
N LEU A 75 1.56 -10.14 -9.17
CA LEU A 75 1.49 -11.26 -10.10
C LEU A 75 2.52 -12.34 -9.73
N THR A 76 3.77 -11.95 -9.49
CA THR A 76 4.82 -12.92 -9.10
C THR A 76 4.45 -13.61 -7.78
N LYS A 77 4.02 -12.85 -6.76
CA LYS A 77 3.61 -13.44 -5.47
C LYS A 77 2.38 -14.34 -5.62
N GLY A 78 1.38 -13.93 -6.42
CA GLY A 78 0.19 -14.72 -6.69
C GLY A 78 0.51 -16.05 -7.39
N MET A 79 1.41 -16.04 -8.36
CA MET A 79 1.85 -17.25 -9.06
C MET A 79 2.60 -18.22 -8.15
N VAL A 80 3.43 -17.71 -7.24
CA VAL A 80 4.12 -18.53 -6.23
C VAL A 80 3.10 -19.17 -5.28
N ILE A 81 2.17 -18.37 -4.73
CA ILE A 81 1.12 -18.89 -3.84
C ILE A 81 0.28 -19.96 -4.52
N LEU A 82 -0.10 -19.74 -5.79
CA LEU A 82 -0.91 -20.71 -6.53
C LEU A 82 -0.15 -22.02 -6.75
N ARG A 83 1.13 -21.95 -7.15
CA ARG A 83 1.99 -23.14 -7.31
C ARG A 83 2.12 -23.89 -6.00
N ASP A 84 2.34 -23.19 -4.90
CA ASP A 84 2.48 -23.80 -3.58
C ASP A 84 1.18 -24.47 -3.15
N LYS A 85 0.03 -23.84 -3.45
CA LYS A 85 -1.28 -24.39 -3.16
C LYS A 85 -1.58 -25.64 -3.99
N ILE A 86 -1.21 -25.65 -5.28
CA ILE A 86 -1.34 -26.84 -6.13
C ILE A 86 -0.49 -28.00 -5.57
N ARG A 87 0.80 -27.76 -5.30
CA ARG A 87 1.70 -28.78 -4.72
C ARG A 87 1.17 -29.32 -3.40
N PHE A 88 0.70 -28.44 -2.53
CA PHE A 88 0.10 -28.83 -1.25
C PHE A 88 -1.07 -29.81 -1.43
N TYR A 89 -1.96 -29.55 -2.38
CA TYR A 89 -3.11 -30.44 -2.65
C TYR A 89 -2.70 -31.75 -3.34
N GLU A 90 -1.72 -31.72 -4.25
CA GLU A 90 -1.17 -32.93 -4.87
C GLU A 90 -0.50 -33.84 -3.84
N GLU A 91 0.27 -33.26 -2.92
CA GLU A 91 0.91 -33.98 -1.82
C GLU A 91 -0.14 -34.55 -0.85
N ALA A 92 -1.14 -33.76 -0.48
CA ALA A 92 -2.24 -34.21 0.39
C ALA A 92 -3.06 -35.35 -0.26
N ALA A 93 -3.35 -35.26 -1.56
CA ALA A 93 -4.05 -36.29 -2.30
C ALA A 93 -3.19 -37.56 -2.48
N GLY A 94 -1.90 -37.40 -2.74
CA GLY A 94 -0.95 -38.50 -2.86
C GLY A 94 -0.76 -39.27 -1.54
N LEU A 95 -0.78 -38.59 -0.39
CA LEU A 95 -0.76 -39.22 0.92
C LEU A 95 -2.06 -40.01 1.20
N ALA A 96 -3.22 -39.44 0.90
CA ALA A 96 -4.51 -40.13 1.05
C ALA A 96 -4.63 -41.38 0.16
N GLY A 97 -4.09 -41.32 -1.07
CA GLY A 97 -4.08 -42.47 -1.98
C GLY A 97 -3.18 -43.63 -1.52
N ARG A 98 -2.10 -43.35 -0.79
CA ARG A 98 -1.17 -44.38 -0.29
C ARG A 98 -1.72 -45.13 0.92
N ASP A 99 -2.44 -44.45 1.81
CA ASP A 99 -3.11 -45.09 2.96
C ASP A 99 -4.23 -46.04 2.50
N LEU A 100 -5.01 -45.67 1.48
CA LEU A 100 -6.01 -46.56 0.88
C LEU A 100 -5.37 -47.78 0.17
N GLY A 101 -4.19 -47.59 -0.43
CA GLY A 101 -3.44 -48.70 -1.04
C GLY A 101 -2.89 -49.70 -0.03
N LEU A 102 -2.58 -49.27 1.20
CA LEU A 102 -2.15 -50.13 2.31
C LEU A 102 -3.31 -50.83 3.03
N LEU A 103 -4.52 -50.26 3.01
CA LEU A 103 -5.71 -50.83 3.65
C LEU A 103 -6.39 -51.92 2.81
N LEU A 104 -6.03 -52.03 1.52
CA LEU A 104 -6.57 -53.02 0.59
C LEU A 104 -5.63 -54.22 0.35
N GLN A 105 -4.61 -54.42 1.19
CA GLN A 105 -3.62 -55.51 1.05
C GLN A 105 -3.68 -56.53 2.19
#